data_AF-W9SXZ8-F1
#
_entry.id   AF-W9SXZ8-F1
#
_cell.length_a   1.000
_cell.length_b   1.000
_cell.length_c   1.000
_cell.angle_alpha   90.00
_cell.angle_beta   90.00
_cell.angle_gamma   90.00
#
_symmetry.space_group_name_H-M   'P 1'
#
loop_
_entity.id
_entity.type
_entity.pdbx_description
1 polymer ?
#
loop_
_entity_poly.entity_id
_entity_poly.type
_entity_poly.pdbx_seq_one_letter_code
_entity_poly.pdbx_strand_id
1 'polypeptide(L)'
;MHIGFIGLGNMGAPMAHNLLKAGHQLSVFDLNALAVDGLVKAGALPVDSPTAIAQGNAELIITMLPAAPHVKSVYLGENGLIAHSRPEVMLIDCSTIDHTAPATSPQPPPRTATRCSMRRSPVALAAPRPAP
;
A
#
# COMPACT_ATOMS: atom_id res chain seq x y z
N MET A 1 -14.69 7.02 4.70
CA MET A 1 -13.99 5.76 4.36
C MET A 1 -12.68 5.70 5.13
N HIS A 2 -12.27 4.49 5.49
CA HIS A 2 -10.97 4.25 6.14
C HIS A 2 -9.96 3.79 5.09
N ILE A 3 -8.86 4.53 4.98
CA ILE A 3 -7.81 4.31 3.99
C ILE A 3 -6.51 3.93 4.71
N GLY A 4 -5.86 2.87 4.25
CA GLY A 4 -4.48 2.53 4.60
C GLY A 4 -3.51 3.24 3.65
N PHE A 5 -2.46 3.87 4.16
CA PHE A 5 -1.43 4.51 3.34
C PHE A 5 -0.04 4.04 3.76
N ILE A 6 0.69 3.46 2.82
CA ILE A 6 2.04 2.95 3.02
C ILE A 6 2.99 3.71 2.10
N GLY A 7 3.99 4.38 2.68
CA GLY A 7 4.92 5.21 1.94
C GLY A 7 4.54 6.69 1.99
N LEU A 8 5.01 7.39 3.02
CA LEU A 8 4.78 8.80 3.32
C LEU A 8 5.97 9.68 2.87
N GLY A 9 6.65 9.29 1.80
CA GLY A 9 7.72 10.10 1.21
C GLY A 9 7.21 11.41 0.57
N ASN A 10 8.08 12.09 -0.18
CA ASN A 10 7.79 13.40 -0.78
C ASN A 10 6.50 13.46 -1.62
N MET A 11 6.11 12.36 -2.26
CA MET A 11 4.84 12.28 -3.02
C MET A 11 3.67 11.75 -2.18
N GLY A 12 3.93 10.82 -1.25
CA GLY A 12 2.87 10.18 -0.44
C GLY A 12 2.31 11.09 0.64
N ALA A 13 3.17 11.82 1.36
CA ALA A 13 2.76 12.73 2.43
C ALA A 13 1.74 13.81 1.99
N PRO A 14 1.95 14.59 0.90
CA PRO A 14 0.96 15.58 0.48
C PRO A 14 -0.36 14.94 0.02
N MET A 15 -0.30 13.73 -0.58
CA MET A 15 -1.49 12.99 -0.97
C MET A 15 -2.32 12.56 0.25
N ALA A 16 -1.66 11.98 1.25
CA ALA A 16 -2.30 11.59 2.50
C ALA A 16 -2.85 12.79 3.28
N HIS A 17 -2.15 13.93 3.31
CA HIS A 17 -2.70 15.16 3.88
C HIS A 17 -3.99 15.62 3.18
N ASN A 18 -4.06 15.52 1.85
CA ASN A 18 -5.27 15.88 1.11
C ASN A 18 -6.43 14.93 1.43
N LEU A 19 -6.16 13.63 1.62
CA LEU A 19 -7.18 12.66 2.06
C LEU A 19 -7.69 12.95 3.48
N LEU A 20 -6.81 13.35 4.41
CA LEU A 20 -7.22 13.81 5.75
C LEU A 20 -8.12 15.05 5.66
N LYS A 21 -7.71 16.04 4.86
CA LYS A 21 -8.49 17.27 4.63
C LYS A 21 -9.86 17.01 3.99
N ALA A 22 -9.97 15.97 3.17
CA ALA A 22 -11.22 15.52 2.58
C ALA A 22 -12.15 14.80 3.58
N GLY A 23 -11.72 14.61 4.84
CA GLY A 23 -12.51 13.95 5.88
C GLY A 23 -12.41 12.43 5.88
N HIS A 24 -11.39 11.86 5.24
CA HIS A 24 -11.12 10.42 5.31
C HIS A 24 -10.28 10.08 6.54
N GLN A 25 -10.51 8.89 7.10
CA GLN A 25 -9.67 8.36 8.18
C GLN A 25 -8.49 7.63 7.54
N LEU A 26 -7.27 7.91 8.00
CA LEU A 26 -6.07 7.32 7.46
C LEU A 26 -5.31 6.54 8.52
N SER A 27 -5.03 5.27 8.25
CA SER A 27 -4.00 4.49 8.94
C SER A 27 -2.72 4.52 8.12
N VAL A 28 -1.63 4.98 8.71
CA VAL A 28 -0.41 5.32 7.96
C VAL A 28 0.80 4.58 8.48
N PHE A 29 1.63 4.08 7.56
CA PHE A 29 2.89 3.41 7.84
C PHE A 29 4.01 3.92 6.93
N ASP A 30 5.17 4.20 7.51
CA ASP A 30 6.43 4.44 6.80
C ASP A 30 7.61 3.99 7.67
N LEU A 31 8.75 3.71 7.06
CA LEU A 31 10.00 3.44 7.78
C LEU A 31 10.58 4.70 8.43
N ASN A 32 10.26 5.88 7.89
CA ASN A 32 10.67 7.16 8.42
C ASN A 32 9.64 7.67 9.45
N ALA A 33 9.99 7.55 10.72
CA ALA A 33 9.17 8.01 11.84
C ALA A 33 8.80 9.51 11.75
N LEU A 34 9.67 10.37 11.19
CA LEU A 34 9.37 11.79 11.05
C LEU A 34 8.23 12.05 10.05
N ALA A 35 8.12 11.24 9.00
CA ALA A 35 7.04 11.34 8.03
C ALA A 35 5.70 10.90 8.64
N VAL A 36 5.73 9.84 9.46
CA VAL A 36 4.56 9.39 10.24
C VAL A 36 4.12 10.48 11.21
N ASP A 37 5.02 11.01 12.03
CA ASP A 37 4.73 12.06 13.01
C ASP A 37 4.09 13.30 12.38
N GLY A 38 4.53 13.69 11.18
CA GLY A 38 3.95 14.80 10.43
C GLY A 38 2.46 14.58 10.11
N LEU A 39 2.07 13.36 9.77
CA LEU A 39 0.67 13.03 9.47
C LEU A 39 -0.16 12.75 10.71
N VAL A 40 0.44 12.18 11.76
CA VAL A 40 -0.24 11.99 13.06
C VAL A 40 -0.67 13.34 13.63
N LYS A 41 0.20 14.36 13.55
CA LYS A 41 -0.15 15.74 13.92
C LYS A 41 -1.30 16.32 13.09
N ALA A 42 -1.52 15.82 11.88
CA ALA A 42 -2.64 16.21 11.03
C ALA A 42 -3.89 15.34 11.22
N GLY A 43 -3.87 14.34 12.11
CA GLY A 43 -5.01 13.49 12.43
C GLY A 43 -4.98 12.09 11.81
N ALA A 44 -3.86 11.64 11.26
CA ALA A 44 -3.70 10.24 10.86
C ALA A 44 -3.46 9.32 12.07
N LEU A 45 -3.81 8.05 11.92
CA LEU A 45 -3.56 6.99 12.89
C LEU A 45 -2.25 6.28 12.50
N PRO A 46 -1.20 6.32 13.33
CA PRO A 46 0.01 5.57 13.06
C PRO A 46 -0.25 4.08 13.30
N VAL A 47 0.42 3.23 12.53
CA VAL A 47 0.41 1.78 12.71
C VAL A 47 1.84 1.25 12.63
N ASP A 48 2.11 0.12 13.26
CA ASP A 48 3.48 -0.41 13.41
C ASP A 48 3.92 -1.28 12.23
N SER A 49 3.01 -1.68 11.35
CA SER A 49 3.33 -2.52 10.19
C SER A 49 2.32 -2.41 9.04
N PRO A 50 2.71 -2.73 7.80
CA PRO A 50 1.79 -2.89 6.67
C PRO A 50 0.70 -3.94 6.95
N THR A 51 1.04 -4.97 7.71
CA THR A 51 0.14 -6.06 8.11
C THR A 51 -0.97 -5.56 9.02
N ALA A 52 -0.64 -4.67 9.98
CA ALA A 52 -1.63 -4.05 10.84
C ALA A 52 -2.64 -3.20 10.03
N ILE A 53 -2.21 -2.56 8.94
CA ILE A 53 -3.12 -1.89 8.01
C ILE A 53 -4.04 -2.90 7.32
N ALA A 54 -3.46 -3.99 6.79
CA ALA A 54 -4.21 -5.03 6.08
C ALA A 54 -5.27 -5.74 6.95
N GLN A 55 -4.93 -6.01 8.22
CA GLN A 55 -5.81 -6.63 9.20
C GLN A 55 -6.83 -5.66 9.82
N GLY A 56 -6.60 -4.35 9.67
CA GLY A 56 -7.49 -3.32 10.17
C GLY A 56 -8.78 -3.19 9.35
N ASN A 57 -9.50 -2.09 9.59
CA ASN A 57 -10.76 -1.77 8.91
C ASN A 57 -10.57 -0.94 7.64
N ALA A 58 -9.37 -0.95 7.05
CA ALA A 58 -9.09 -0.21 5.82
C ALA A 58 -9.89 -0.80 4.65
N GLU A 59 -10.67 0.03 3.97
CA GLU A 59 -11.45 -0.34 2.77
C GLU A 59 -10.59 -0.23 1.51
N LEU A 60 -9.58 0.65 1.56
CA LEU A 60 -8.66 0.96 0.48
C LEU A 60 -7.26 1.07 1.07
N ILE A 61 -6.28 0.40 0.47
CA ILE A 61 -4.87 0.50 0.85
C ILE A 61 -4.10 1.04 -0.35
N ILE A 62 -3.39 2.14 -0.13
CA ILE A 62 -2.57 2.82 -1.13
C ILE A 62 -1.09 2.62 -0.75
N THR A 63 -0.29 2.15 -1.71
CA THR A 63 1.16 2.01 -1.56
C THR A 63 1.90 2.95 -2.50
N MET A 64 2.89 3.66 -1.97
CA MET A 64 3.73 4.61 -2.71
C MET A 64 5.20 4.44 -2.32
N LEU A 65 5.84 3.41 -2.87
CA LEU A 65 7.21 3.00 -2.52
C LEU A 65 8.20 3.33 -3.63
N PRO A 66 9.49 3.59 -3.28
CA PRO A 66 10.47 4.09 -4.25
C PRO A 66 11.08 3.00 -5.17
N ALA A 67 10.93 1.71 -4.84
CA ALA A 67 11.61 0.64 -5.57
C ALA A 67 10.83 -0.68 -5.57
N ALA A 68 10.98 -1.46 -6.64
CA ALA A 68 10.34 -2.77 -6.84
C ALA A 68 10.56 -3.78 -5.69
N PRO A 69 11.75 -3.90 -5.06
CA PRO A 69 11.93 -4.80 -3.92
C PRO A 69 11.04 -4.45 -2.72
N HIS A 70 10.82 -3.15 -2.45
CA HIS A 70 9.95 -2.70 -1.36
C HIS A 70 8.48 -2.99 -1.65
N VAL A 71 8.06 -2.81 -2.91
CA VAL A 71 6.72 -3.21 -3.34
C VAL A 71 6.53 -4.72 -3.16
N LYS A 72 7.50 -5.52 -3.63
CA LYS A 72 7.44 -6.98 -3.50
C LYS A 72 7.36 -7.42 -2.04
N SER A 73 8.15 -6.83 -1.14
CA SER A 73 8.10 -7.20 0.28
C SER A 73 6.78 -6.81 0.95
N VAL A 74 6.24 -5.63 0.65
CA VAL A 74 4.96 -5.17 1.22
C VAL A 74 3.78 -5.97 0.69
N TYR A 75 3.78 -6.36 -0.58
CA TYR A 75 2.66 -7.12 -1.17
C TYR A 75 2.78 -8.64 -0.98
N LEU A 76 3.95 -9.20 -1.27
CA LEU A 76 4.20 -10.65 -1.37
C LEU A 76 5.10 -11.20 -0.27
N GLY A 77 5.54 -10.37 0.69
CA GLY A 77 6.25 -10.87 1.86
C GLY A 77 5.38 -11.80 2.71
N GLU A 78 6.00 -12.51 3.64
CA GLU A 78 5.31 -13.41 4.57
C GLU A 78 4.20 -12.70 5.34
N ASN A 79 4.45 -11.44 5.72
CA ASN A 79 3.49 -10.55 6.37
C ASN A 79 2.86 -9.52 5.41
N GLY A 80 2.80 -9.86 4.10
CA GLY A 80 2.40 -8.94 3.05
C GLY A 80 0.90 -8.67 2.99
N LEU A 81 0.53 -7.59 2.29
CA LEU A 81 -0.84 -7.12 2.13
C LEU A 81 -1.75 -8.20 1.53
N ILE A 82 -1.28 -8.97 0.55
CA ILE A 82 -2.12 -9.96 -0.14
C ILE A 82 -2.55 -11.10 0.79
N ALA A 83 -1.68 -11.51 1.71
CA ALA A 83 -1.97 -12.60 2.64
C ALA A 83 -2.92 -12.19 3.78
N HIS A 84 -2.96 -10.90 4.12
CA HIS A 84 -3.63 -10.40 5.32
C HIS A 84 -4.82 -9.47 5.05
N SER A 85 -4.96 -8.97 3.82
CA SER A 85 -6.07 -8.07 3.47
C SER A 85 -7.36 -8.85 3.25
N ARG A 86 -8.47 -8.27 3.71
CA ARG A 86 -9.80 -8.83 3.42
C ARG A 86 -10.07 -8.80 1.90
N PRO A 87 -10.88 -9.73 1.36
CA PRO A 87 -11.13 -9.84 -0.08
C PRO A 87 -11.78 -8.60 -0.71
N GLU A 88 -12.49 -7.82 0.10
CA GLU A 88 -13.23 -6.62 -0.31
C GLU A 88 -12.34 -5.38 -0.40
N VAL A 89 -11.11 -5.46 0.12
CA VAL A 89 -10.19 -4.32 0.19
C VAL A 89 -9.58 -4.06 -1.18
N MET A 90 -9.60 -2.80 -1.59
CA MET A 90 -8.96 -2.35 -2.80
C MET A 90 -7.49 -2.03 -2.52
N LEU A 91 -6.59 -2.61 -3.30
CA LEU A 91 -5.15 -2.33 -3.23
C LEU A 91 -4.78 -1.47 -4.44
N ILE A 92 -4.22 -0.29 -4.18
CA ILE A 92 -3.72 0.63 -5.21
C ILE A 92 -2.22 0.77 -5.02
N ASP A 93 -1.45 0.27 -5.99
CA ASP A 93 -0.02 0.52 -6.04
C ASP A 93 0.29 1.67 -6.99
N CYS A 94 0.71 2.81 -6.46
CA CYS A 94 1.18 3.95 -7.23
C CYS A 94 2.71 4.09 -7.23
N SER A 95 3.44 3.07 -6.75
CA SER A 95 4.89 3.06 -6.74
C SER A 95 5.49 3.21 -8.14
N THR A 96 6.61 3.93 -8.24
CA THR A 96 7.40 3.98 -9.47
C THR A 96 8.31 2.77 -9.50
N ILE A 97 7.98 1.78 -10.34
CA ILE A 97 8.83 0.62 -10.58
C ILE A 97 9.61 0.80 -11.88
N ASP A 98 10.94 0.77 -11.81
CA ASP A 98 11.76 0.72 -13.01
C ASP A 98 11.48 -0.58 -13.77
N HIS A 99 11.11 -0.46 -15.05
CA HIS A 99 10.96 -1.58 -15.97
C HIS A 99 12.34 -2.09 -16.42
N THR A 100 13.12 -2.65 -15.50
CA THR A 100 14.31 -3.47 -15.82
C THR A 100 14.15 -4.89 -15.28
N ALA A 101 12.97 -5.47 -15.52
CA ALA A 101 12.86 -6.93 -15.62
C ALA A 101 13.22 -7.33 -17.07
N PRO A 102 13.98 -8.41 -17.30
CA PRO A 102 14.18 -8.93 -18.65
C PRO A 102 12.82 -9.47 -19.14
N ALA A 103 12.06 -8.63 -19.82
CA ALA A 103 10.78 -8.98 -20.40
C ALA A 103 11.01 -9.67 -21.74
N THR A 104 10.66 -10.95 -21.82
CA THR A 104 10.37 -11.65 -23.06
C THR A 104 9.06 -11.10 -23.66
N SER A 105 9.01 -9.84 -24.11
CA SER A 105 7.97 -9.30 -25.00
C SER A 105 8.31 -7.86 -25.45
N PRO A 106 7.94 -7.44 -26.67
CA PRO A 106 8.30 -6.14 -27.20
C PRO A 106 7.30 -5.07 -26.73
N GLN A 107 7.74 -4.19 -25.84
CA GLN A 107 7.05 -2.94 -25.48
C GLN A 107 8.05 -1.77 -25.56
N PRO A 108 7.62 -0.57 -25.98
CA PRO A 108 8.51 0.57 -26.26
C PRO A 108 9.16 1.17 -24.99
N PRO A 109 10.33 1.82 -25.09
CA PRO A 109 11.15 2.24 -23.94
C PRO A 109 10.79 3.66 -23.42
N PRO A 110 11.47 4.12 -22.35
CA PRO A 110 10.90 4.39 -21.04
C PRO A 110 10.32 5.81 -20.91
N ARG A 111 9.07 5.90 -20.45
CA ARG A 111 8.59 7.08 -19.72
C ARG A 111 8.39 6.61 -18.30
N THR A 112 8.95 7.32 -17.32
CA THR A 112 8.73 7.12 -15.89
C THR A 112 7.25 7.37 -15.59
N ALA A 113 6.41 6.41 -15.96
CA ALA A 113 4.98 6.46 -15.76
C ALA A 113 4.72 5.88 -14.38
N THR A 114 4.27 6.73 -13.45
CA THR A 114 3.57 6.29 -12.25
C THR A 114 2.36 5.47 -12.71
N ARG A 115 2.53 4.15 -12.78
CA ARG A 115 1.46 3.24 -13.18
C ARG A 115 0.72 2.84 -11.92
N CYS A 116 -0.30 3.62 -11.55
CA CYS A 116 -1.21 3.20 -10.49
C CYS A 116 -1.91 1.91 -10.94
N SER A 117 -1.49 0.76 -10.40
CA SER A 117 -2.12 -0.52 -10.68
C SER A 117 -3.14 -0.80 -9.59
N MET A 118 -4.40 -0.92 -10.01
CA MET A 118 -5.51 -1.24 -9.12
C MET A 118 -5.74 -2.74 -9.17
N ARG A 119 -5.65 -3.40 -8.01
CA ARG A 119 -6.01 -4.81 -7.85
C ARG A 119 -6.98 -4.91 -6.69
N ARG A 120 -8.09 -5.62 -6.89
CA ARG A 120 -8.83 -6.16 -5.74
C ARG A 120 -7.99 -7.26 -5.13
N SER A 121 -7.94 -7.32 -3.79
CA SER A 121 -7.27 -8.43 -3.11
C SER A 121 -7.78 -9.75 -3.71
N PRO A 122 -6.91 -10.66 -4.18
CA PRO A 122 -7.38 -11.92 -4.73
C PRO A 122 -8.19 -12.65 -3.66
N VAL A 123 -9.32 -13.25 -4.04
CA VAL A 123 -10.01 -14.21 -3.19
C VAL A 123 -8.99 -15.32 -2.90
N ALA A 124 -8.44 -15.32 -1.69
CA ALA A 124 -7.77 -16.49 -1.16
C ALA A 124 -8.85 -17.57 -1.08
N LEU A 125 -8.82 -18.51 -2.04
CA LEU A 125 -9.53 -19.77 -1.91
C LEU A 125 -9.16 -20.33 -0.54
N ALA A 126 -10.16 -20.44 0.33
CA ALA A 126 -10.03 -20.67 1.76
C ALA A 126 -8.88 -21.64 2.11
N ALA A 127 -7.91 -21.16 2.90
CA ALA A 127 -7.11 -22.07 3.70
C ALA A 127 -8.08 -22.86 4.60
N PRO A 128 -7.95 -24.19 4.71
CA PRO A 128 -8.87 -25.00 5.50
C PRO A 128 -8.79 -24.55 6.96
N ARG A 129 -9.94 -24.22 7.55
CA ARG A 129 -10.06 -23.99 9.00
C ARG A 129 -9.56 -25.24 9.72
N PRO A 130 -8.75 -25.14 10.78
CA PRO A 130 -8.48 -26.29 11.63
C PRO A 130 -9.81 -26.75 12.24
N ALA A 131 -10.13 -28.02 12.04
CA ALA A 131 -11.31 -28.67 12.62
C ALA A 131 -11.19 -28.73 14.17
N PRO A 132 -12.33 -28.75 14.90
CA PRO A 132 -12.35 -28.86 16.35
C PRO A 132 -11.82 -30.20 16.87
#